data_AF-A0A957FYC1-F1
#
_entry.id   AF-A0A957FYC1-F1
#
_cell.length_a   1.000
_cell.length_b   1.000
_cell.length_c   1.000
_cell.angle_alpha   90.00
_cell.angle_beta   90.00
_cell.angle_gamma   90.00
#
_symmetry.space_group_name_H-M   'P 1'
#
loop_
_entity.id
_entity.type
_entity.pdbx_description
1 polymer ?
#
loop_
_entity_poly.entity_id
_entity_poly.type
_entity_poly.pdbx_seq_one_letter_code
_entity_poly.pdbx_strand_id
1 'polypeptide(L)'
;LTEDLTIIGPVKLVLYGLSSAVDTHWVARLSDVWPDGRSMSVCDGILAARYRNGGEQPELLTPGQIYRFEIDLWSTAQTFKAGHRVRLAIAGSDFPRYAQNMHTALPNGAAVRGEIAVNTVFHDGMRASHLLLPLWQEQG
;
A
#
# COMPACT_ATOMS: atom_id res chain seq x y z
N LEU A 1 -4.57 -13.10 -16.77
CA LEU A 1 -4.30 -14.40 -16.14
C LEU A 1 -4.71 -15.47 -17.14
N THR A 2 -4.05 -16.62 -17.15
CA THR A 2 -4.41 -17.76 -18.04
C THR A 2 -5.39 -18.73 -17.37
N GLU A 3 -5.46 -18.71 -16.04
CA GLU A 3 -6.36 -19.51 -15.21
C GLU A 3 -6.93 -18.65 -14.07
N ASP A 4 -7.94 -19.17 -13.37
CA ASP A 4 -8.51 -18.51 -12.20
C ASP A 4 -7.49 -18.47 -11.05
N LEU A 5 -7.41 -17.32 -10.38
CA LEU A 5 -6.59 -17.12 -9.18
C LEU A 5 -7.51 -16.77 -8.02
N THR A 6 -7.61 -17.64 -7.02
CA THR A 6 -8.41 -17.38 -5.81
C THR A 6 -7.50 -17.02 -4.64
N ILE A 7 -7.82 -15.91 -3.98
CA ILE A 7 -7.20 -15.49 -2.73
C ILE A 7 -8.26 -15.44 -1.62
N ILE A 8 -7.94 -15.98 -0.45
CA ILE A 8 -8.82 -15.94 0.72
C ILE A 8 -7.96 -15.70 1.97
N GLY A 9 -8.14 -14.54 2.61
CA GLY A 9 -7.44 -14.18 3.85
C GLY A 9 -6.78 -12.80 3.81
N PRO A 10 -5.83 -12.53 4.73
CA PRO A 10 -5.17 -11.23 4.86
C PRO A 10 -4.19 -10.97 3.70
N VAL A 11 -4.23 -9.75 3.17
CA VAL A 11 -3.32 -9.24 2.14
C VAL A 11 -2.37 -8.21 2.76
N LYS A 12 -1.08 -8.32 2.46
CA LYS A 12 -0.08 -7.33 2.88
C LYS A 12 0.77 -6.87 1.70
N LEU A 13 1.22 -5.63 1.74
CA LEU A 13 2.26 -5.10 0.85
C LEU A 13 3.54 -4.90 1.66
N VAL A 14 4.62 -5.55 1.24
CA VAL A 14 5.98 -5.20 1.64
C VAL A 14 6.48 -4.15 0.65
N LEU A 15 6.75 -2.94 1.13
CA LEU A 15 7.17 -1.80 0.32
C LEU A 15 8.54 -1.32 0.77
N TYR A 16 9.52 -1.29 -0.13
CA TYR A 16 10.77 -0.59 0.05
C TYR A 16 10.64 0.80 -0.56
N GLY A 17 10.76 1.85 0.25
CA GLY A 17 10.55 3.21 -0.21
C GLY A 17 11.31 4.24 0.59
N LEU A 18 11.43 5.43 0.00
CA LEU A 18 11.92 6.62 0.65
C LEU A 18 10.98 7.79 0.38
N SER A 19 11.10 8.82 1.22
CA SER A 19 10.42 10.10 1.03
C SER A 19 11.44 11.23 1.14
N SER A 20 11.17 12.35 0.46
CA SER A 20 11.86 13.62 0.71
C SER A 20 11.36 14.32 1.99
N ALA A 21 10.26 13.87 2.58
CA ALA A 21 9.68 14.43 3.80
C ALA A 21 9.99 13.59 5.04
N VAL A 22 9.78 14.19 6.22
CA VAL A 22 9.95 13.51 7.52
C VAL A 22 8.78 12.58 7.87
N ASP A 23 7.67 12.66 7.13
CA ASP A 23 6.56 11.73 7.20
C ASP A 23 5.76 11.73 5.88
N THR A 24 5.08 10.62 5.59
CA THR A 24 4.17 10.48 4.45
C THR A 24 3.17 9.36 4.72
N HIS A 25 2.09 9.31 3.95
CA HIS A 25 1.30 8.07 3.84
C HIS A 25 1.80 7.22 2.69
N TRP A 26 1.68 5.91 2.86
CA TRP A 26 1.69 4.92 1.80
C TRP A 26 0.31 4.28 1.74
N VAL A 27 -0.42 4.55 0.66
CA VAL A 27 -1.69 3.90 0.33
C VAL A 27 -1.42 2.82 -0.69
N ALA A 28 -2.01 1.65 -0.49
CA ALA A 28 -1.95 0.52 -1.42
C ALA A 28 -3.37 0.03 -1.71
N ARG A 29 -3.72 -0.13 -2.99
CA ARG A 29 -5.02 -0.68 -3.42
C ARG A 29 -4.82 -1.86 -4.36
N LEU A 30 -5.40 -2.99 -4.00
CA LEU A 30 -5.53 -4.17 -4.85
C LEU A 30 -6.80 -4.03 -5.69
N SER A 31 -6.70 -4.31 -6.99
CA SER A 31 -7.84 -4.25 -7.91
C SER A 31 -7.85 -5.43 -8.87
N ASP A 32 -9.05 -5.82 -9.25
CA ASP A 32 -9.34 -6.75 -10.33
C ASP A 32 -9.62 -5.98 -11.62
N VAL A 33 -8.76 -6.14 -12.62
CA VAL A 33 -8.90 -5.50 -13.92
C VAL A 33 -9.52 -6.48 -14.91
N TRP A 34 -10.72 -6.14 -15.36
CA TRP A 34 -11.52 -6.92 -16.27
C TRP A 34 -11.02 -6.77 -17.72
N PRO A 35 -11.33 -7.73 -18.62
CA PRO A 35 -10.91 -7.66 -20.03
C PRO A 35 -11.42 -6.42 -20.78
N ASP A 36 -12.54 -5.84 -20.35
CA ASP A 36 -13.11 -4.61 -20.90
C ASP A 36 -12.49 -3.32 -20.35
N GLY A 37 -11.47 -3.43 -19.48
CA GLY A 37 -10.74 -2.31 -18.90
C GLY A 37 -11.30 -1.78 -17.58
N ARG A 38 -12.45 -2.27 -17.10
CA ARG A 38 -12.94 -1.92 -15.75
C ARG A 38 -11.93 -2.36 -14.69
N SER A 39 -11.65 -1.49 -13.71
CA SER A 39 -10.72 -1.76 -12.60
C SER A 39 -11.48 -1.69 -11.29
N MET A 40 -11.89 -2.84 -10.76
CA MET A 40 -12.71 -2.94 -9.56
C MET A 40 -11.83 -3.07 -8.31
N SER A 41 -12.08 -2.23 -7.30
CA SER A 41 -11.34 -2.32 -6.03
C SER A 41 -11.68 -3.63 -5.31
N VAL A 42 -10.66 -4.32 -4.79
CA VAL A 42 -10.82 -5.58 -4.03
C VAL A 42 -10.62 -5.32 -2.55
N CYS A 43 -9.45 -4.79 -2.19
CA CYS A 43 -9.12 -4.32 -0.85
C CYS A 43 -8.01 -3.27 -0.93
N ASP A 44 -7.80 -2.55 0.16
CA ASP A 44 -6.81 -1.49 0.23
C ASP A 44 -6.40 -1.24 1.68
N GLY A 45 -5.28 -0.55 1.83
CA GLY A 45 -4.67 -0.25 3.12
C GLY A 45 -3.91 1.05 3.07
N ILE A 46 -3.67 1.61 4.26
CA ILE A 46 -2.86 2.81 4.44
C ILE A 46 -1.92 2.63 5.62
N LEU A 47 -0.70 3.13 5.48
CA LEU A 47 0.26 3.26 6.56
C LEU A 47 0.79 4.68 6.60
N ALA A 48 0.69 5.35 7.75
CA ALA A 48 1.51 6.52 7.99
C ALA A 48 2.93 6.09 8.34
N ALA A 49 3.91 6.62 7.63
CA ALA A 49 5.30 6.18 7.71
C ALA A 49 5.89 6.37 9.11
N ARG A 50 5.39 7.35 9.87
CA ARG A 50 5.72 7.51 11.29
C ARG A 50 5.35 6.34 12.19
N TYR A 51 4.39 5.50 11.79
CA TYR A 51 3.94 4.31 12.53
C TYR A 51 4.42 2.99 11.90
N ARG A 52 5.47 3.04 11.06
CA ARG A 52 6.02 1.87 10.35
C ARG A 52 6.39 0.68 11.25
N ASN A 53 6.65 0.91 12.53
CA ASN A 53 7.03 -0.12 13.51
C ASN A 53 5.85 -0.69 14.30
N GLY A 54 4.60 -0.31 13.98
CA GLY A 54 3.39 -0.91 14.56
C GLY A 54 3.07 -0.50 16.02
N GLY A 55 3.70 0.57 16.53
CA GLY A 55 3.45 1.11 17.87
C GLY A 55 2.71 2.44 17.87
N GLU A 56 2.27 2.88 19.05
CA GLU A 56 1.59 4.19 19.24
C GLU A 56 2.54 5.38 19.17
N GLN A 57 3.84 5.15 19.41
CA GLN A 57 4.85 6.19 19.38
C GLN A 57 5.28 6.48 17.94
N PRO A 58 5.09 7.72 17.45
CA PRO A 58 5.51 8.08 16.11
C PRO A 58 7.03 8.21 16.04
N GLU A 59 7.64 7.61 15.03
CA GLU A 59 9.05 7.79 14.70
C GLU A 59 9.17 8.44 13.32
N LEU A 60 9.74 9.64 13.22
CA LEU A 60 9.89 10.30 11.93
C LEU A 60 10.85 9.56 11.00
N LEU A 61 10.67 9.79 9.70
CA LEU A 61 11.62 9.39 8.67
C LEU A 61 12.82 10.32 8.65
N THR A 62 13.97 9.79 8.26
CA THR A 62 15.08 10.58 7.74
C THR A 62 14.88 10.77 6.23
N PRO A 63 14.73 12.00 5.71
CA PRO A 63 14.57 12.23 4.28
C PRO A 63 15.68 11.56 3.44
N GLY A 64 15.29 10.90 2.36
CA GLY A 64 16.21 10.18 1.47
C GLY A 64 16.69 8.81 1.97
N GLN A 65 16.42 8.45 3.23
CA GLN A 65 16.70 7.11 3.74
C GLN A 65 15.66 6.12 3.23
N ILE A 66 16.11 4.94 2.82
CA ILE A 66 15.23 3.84 2.41
C ILE A 66 14.77 3.07 3.65
N TYR A 67 13.47 2.82 3.71
CA TYR A 67 12.84 2.01 4.74
C TYR A 67 12.06 0.86 4.10
N ARG A 68 11.88 -0.21 4.87
CA ARG A 68 10.94 -1.29 4.59
C ARG A 68 9.66 -1.03 5.38
N PHE A 69 8.53 -0.98 4.68
CA PHE A 69 7.20 -0.77 5.23
C PHE A 69 6.37 -2.04 5.03
N GLU A 70 5.56 -2.39 6.03
CA GLU A 70 4.53 -3.42 5.91
C GLU A 70 3.17 -2.75 5.99
N ILE A 71 2.43 -2.76 4.88
CA ILE A 71 1.11 -2.15 4.79
C ILE A 71 0.08 -3.27 4.82
N ASP A 72 -0.81 -3.22 5.79
CA ASP A 72 -1.95 -4.14 5.90
C ASP A 72 -3.08 -3.67 4.98
N LEU A 73 -3.44 -4.49 3.99
CA LEU A 73 -4.57 -4.25 3.06
C LEU A 73 -5.84 -4.98 3.52
N TRP A 74 -5.84 -5.51 4.73
CA TRP A 74 -6.91 -6.27 5.37
C TRP A 74 -7.19 -7.59 4.63
N SER A 75 -8.30 -8.25 5.00
CA SER A 75 -8.68 -9.53 4.44
C SER A 75 -9.66 -9.39 3.27
N THR A 76 -9.56 -10.31 2.30
CA THR A 76 -10.52 -10.43 1.20
C THR A 76 -10.73 -11.90 0.82
N ALA A 77 -11.80 -12.16 0.08
CA ALA A 77 -12.06 -13.42 -0.62
C ALA A 77 -12.41 -13.06 -2.07
N GLN A 78 -11.45 -13.25 -2.98
CA GLN A 78 -11.57 -12.83 -4.38
C GLN A 78 -11.07 -13.92 -5.31
N THR A 79 -11.85 -14.21 -6.35
CA THR A 79 -11.40 -14.99 -7.51
C THR A 79 -11.19 -14.05 -8.68
N PHE A 80 -9.93 -13.85 -9.08
CA PHE A 80 -9.59 -13.17 -10.33
C PHE A 80 -9.73 -14.18 -11.47
N LYS A 81 -10.70 -13.96 -12.36
CA LYS A 81 -11.00 -14.91 -13.43
C LYS A 81 -9.90 -14.98 -14.50
N ALA A 82 -9.81 -16.09 -15.20
CA ALA A 82 -9.02 -16.18 -16.43
C ALA A 82 -9.37 -14.99 -17.36
N GLY A 83 -8.34 -14.39 -17.98
CA GLY A 83 -8.46 -13.15 -18.75
C GLY A 83 -8.35 -11.85 -17.93
N HIS A 84 -8.60 -11.86 -16.62
CA HIS A 84 -8.44 -10.68 -15.76
C HIS A 84 -6.97 -10.38 -15.43
N ARG A 85 -6.70 -9.26 -14.75
CA ARG A 85 -5.37 -8.92 -14.21
C ARG A 85 -5.46 -8.48 -12.76
N VAL A 86 -4.49 -8.92 -11.97
CA VAL A 86 -4.23 -8.37 -10.64
C VAL A 86 -3.49 -7.05 -10.79
N ARG A 87 -3.99 -5.98 -10.18
CA ARG A 87 -3.35 -4.65 -10.20
C ARG A 87 -3.12 -4.15 -8.78
N LEU A 88 -1.92 -3.62 -8.55
CA LEU A 88 -1.59 -2.82 -7.37
C LEU A 88 -1.48 -1.35 -7.79
N ALA A 89 -2.18 -0.46 -7.09
CA ALA A 89 -1.95 0.97 -7.14
C ALA A 89 -1.33 1.44 -5.83
N ILE A 90 -0.30 2.28 -5.90
CA ILE A 90 0.39 2.86 -4.75
C ILE A 90 0.29 4.37 -4.86
N ALA A 91 -0.09 5.04 -3.77
CA ALA A 91 -0.25 6.49 -3.71
C ALA A 91 0.16 7.07 -2.35
N GLY A 92 0.34 8.39 -2.28
CA GLY A 92 0.56 9.10 -1.02
C GLY A 92 -0.73 9.54 -0.31
N SER A 93 -1.90 9.27 -0.87
CA SER A 93 -3.19 9.75 -0.34
C SER A 93 -4.37 8.96 -0.91
N ASP A 94 -5.47 8.90 -0.16
CA ASP A 94 -6.80 8.42 -0.57
C ASP A 94 -7.88 9.26 0.16
N PHE A 95 -7.84 10.57 -0.09
CA PHE A 95 -8.83 11.51 0.43
C PHE A 95 -10.16 11.38 -0.33
N PRO A 96 -11.33 11.51 0.31
CA PRO A 96 -11.56 11.86 1.72
C PRO A 96 -11.61 10.66 2.68
N ARG A 97 -11.37 9.44 2.20
CA ARG A 97 -11.46 8.23 3.03
C ARG A 97 -10.48 8.28 4.20
N TYR A 98 -9.25 8.73 3.95
CA TYR A 98 -8.25 8.99 4.99
C TYR A 98 -7.88 10.47 5.04
N ALA A 99 -7.62 10.97 6.26
CA ALA A 99 -7.06 12.29 6.44
C ALA A 99 -5.72 12.40 5.68
N GLN A 100 -5.50 13.54 5.03
CA GLN A 100 -4.26 13.78 4.32
C GLN A 100 -3.09 13.86 5.30
N ASN A 101 -1.94 13.30 4.90
CA ASN A 101 -0.69 13.58 5.59
C ASN A 101 -0.19 14.95 5.14
N MET A 102 0.17 15.80 6.09
CA MET A 102 0.69 17.14 5.78
C MET A 102 2.21 17.14 5.55
N HIS A 103 2.85 15.97 5.65
CA HIS A 103 4.28 15.73 5.43
C HIS A 103 5.20 16.45 6.42
N THR A 104 4.68 16.79 7.61
CA THR A 104 5.41 17.46 8.69
C THR A 104 5.57 16.57 9.92
N ALA A 105 6.43 16.98 10.86
CA ALA A 105 6.58 16.32 12.16
C ALA A 105 5.36 16.49 13.08
N LEU A 106 4.43 17.40 12.76
CA LEU A 106 3.28 17.71 13.61
C LEU A 106 2.29 16.55 13.62
N PRO A 107 1.48 16.40 14.68
CA PRO A 107 0.36 15.46 14.70
C PRO A 107 -0.61 15.70 13.53
N ASN A 108 -1.32 14.65 13.11
CA ASN A 108 -2.34 14.76 12.07
C ASN A 108 -3.39 15.82 12.45
N GLY A 109 -3.71 16.71 11.51
CA GLY A 109 -4.65 17.81 11.71
C GLY A 109 -4.10 19.04 12.45
N ALA A 110 -2.88 18.99 13.00
CA ALA A 110 -2.27 20.15 13.68
C ALA A 110 -1.55 21.11 12.71
N ALA A 111 -1.12 20.62 11.54
CA ALA A 111 -0.44 21.43 10.55
C ALA A 111 -1.43 22.31 9.76
N VAL A 112 -1.17 23.61 9.73
CA VAL A 112 -1.95 24.60 8.94
C VAL A 112 -1.53 24.60 7.46
N ARG A 113 -0.27 24.23 7.18
CA ARG A 113 0.29 24.11 5.83
C ARG A 113 1.09 22.82 5.72
N GLY A 114 0.98 22.17 4.57
CA GLY A 114 1.72 20.95 4.26
C GLY A 114 2.92 21.24 3.38
N GLU A 115 3.80 20.25 3.28
CA GLU A 115 4.96 20.26 2.39
C GLU A 115 4.75 19.29 1.23
N ILE A 116 5.43 19.50 0.09
CA ILE A 116 5.38 18.54 -1.01
C ILE A 116 6.37 17.41 -0.70
N ALA A 117 5.88 16.17 -0.64
CA ALA A 117 6.71 14.98 -0.51
C ALA A 117 6.94 14.33 -1.89
N VAL A 118 8.21 14.07 -2.22
CA VAL A 118 8.60 13.22 -3.34
C VAL A 118 8.88 11.82 -2.78
N ASN A 119 8.03 10.88 -3.15
CA ASN A 119 8.08 9.49 -2.68
C ASN A 119 8.62 8.59 -3.79
N THR A 120 9.52 7.67 -3.45
CA THR A 120 10.08 6.68 -4.39
C THR A 120 9.83 5.27 -3.87
N VAL A 121 9.37 4.38 -4.75
CA VAL A 121 9.18 2.95 -4.47
C VAL A 121 10.22 2.15 -5.25
N PHE A 122 10.95 1.28 -4.56
CA PHE A 122 11.94 0.39 -5.15
C PHE A 122 11.35 -1.00 -5.38
N HIS A 123 11.65 -1.61 -6.52
CA HIS A 123 11.18 -2.96 -6.86
C HIS A 123 12.26 -3.77 -7.61
N ASP A 124 13.53 -3.49 -7.32
CA ASP A 124 14.68 -4.21 -7.88
C ASP A 124 15.00 -5.50 -7.08
N GLY A 125 15.97 -6.29 -7.55
CA GLY A 125 16.31 -7.58 -6.94
C GLY A 125 16.82 -7.51 -5.49
N MET A 126 17.37 -6.37 -5.05
CA MET A 126 17.77 -6.18 -3.64
C MET A 126 16.64 -5.60 -2.79
N ARG A 127 15.71 -4.87 -3.42
CA ARG A 127 14.58 -4.17 -2.79
C ARG A 127 13.29 -4.58 -3.47
N ALA A 128 12.96 -5.86 -3.34
CA ALA A 128 11.81 -6.45 -4.01
C ALA A 128 10.52 -6.08 -3.26
N SER A 129 9.93 -4.91 -3.53
CA SER A 129 8.57 -4.61 -3.05
C SER A 129 7.59 -5.61 -3.67
N HIS A 130 6.70 -6.20 -2.86
CA HIS A 130 5.82 -7.29 -3.28
C HIS A 130 4.55 -7.41 -2.44
N LEU A 131 3.49 -7.93 -3.07
CA LEU A 131 2.28 -8.35 -2.37
C LEU A 131 2.44 -9.76 -1.80
N LEU A 132 1.99 -9.94 -0.57
CA LEU A 132 1.74 -11.24 0.03
C LEU A 132 0.26 -11.56 -0.16
N LEU A 133 -0.02 -12.46 -1.11
CA LEU A 133 -1.38 -12.90 -1.45
C LEU A 133 -1.67 -14.27 -0.81
N PRO A 134 -2.78 -14.42 -0.08
CA PRO A 134 -3.15 -15.67 0.55
C PRO A 134 -3.85 -16.59 -0.47
N LEU A 135 -3.06 -17.28 -1.29
CA LEU A 135 -3.57 -18.18 -2.32
C LEU A 135 -4.41 -19.28 -1.68
N TRP A 136 -5.65 -19.41 -2.12
CA TRP A 136 -6.50 -20.54 -1.74
C TRP A 136 -6.26 -21.70 -2.69
N GLN A 137 -6.09 -22.89 -2.13
CA GLN A 137 -6.08 -24.13 -2.88
C GLN A 137 -7.22 -25.00 -2.36
N GLU A 138 -7.99 -25.57 -3.28
CA GLU A 138 -9.01 -26.55 -2.95
C GLU A 138 -8.30 -27.78 -2.37
N GLN A 139 -8.67 -28.17 -1.14
CA GLN A 139 -8.28 -29.48 -0.62
C GLN A 139 -9.17 -30.51 -1.31
N GLY A 140 -8.56 -31.38 -2.12
CA GLY A 140 -9.26 -32.48 -2.79
C GLY A 140 -9.83 -33.53 -1.84
#